data_AF-A0A3C0C212-F1
#
_entry.id   AF-A0A3C0C212-F1
#
_cell.length_a   1.000
_cell.length_b   1.000
_cell.length_c   1.000
_cell.angle_alpha   90.00
_cell.angle_beta   90.00
_cell.angle_gamma   90.00
#
_symmetry.space_group_name_H-M   'P 1'
#
loop_
_entity.id
_entity.type
_entity.pdbx_description
1 polymer ?
#
loop_
_entity_poly.entity_id
_entity_poly.type
_entity_poly.pdbx_seq_one_letter_code
_entity_poly.pdbx_strand_id
1 'polypeptide(L)'
;MMKEELIAKYEPLVKATAKRYAGRGAEYEDLVQEGYLALLILNEKCTDKEWLTAFIARRLPGYVRTAAQRLRGLRRVTNFADFDTAADCVIDPSEIERRQLFEILEILRRKLRPGEFILARDAMDGWTQSDLASKYDISQQAVSARMKKIRAKLEPVFLNKN
;
A
#
# COMPACT_ATOMS: atom_id res chain seq x y z
N MET A 1 -18.01 -13.03 -7.64
CA MET A 1 -18.64 -12.71 -6.36
C MET A 1 -18.41 -11.25 -6.07
N MET A 2 -19.50 -10.50 -5.87
CA MET A 2 -19.44 -9.08 -5.55
C MET A 2 -18.87 -8.87 -4.13
N LYS A 3 -18.29 -7.70 -3.84
CA LYS A 3 -17.67 -7.44 -2.53
C LYS A 3 -18.66 -7.60 -1.37
N GLU A 4 -19.90 -7.18 -1.58
CA GLU A 4 -20.98 -7.26 -0.58
C GLU A 4 -21.38 -8.72 -0.27
N GLU A 5 -21.48 -9.58 -1.28
CA GLU A 5 -21.77 -11.01 -1.13
C GLU A 5 -20.65 -11.74 -0.36
N LEU A 6 -19.39 -11.37 -0.64
CA LEU A 6 -18.22 -11.90 0.06
C LEU A 6 -18.27 -11.52 1.54
N ILE A 7 -18.51 -10.24 1.85
CA ILE A 7 -18.57 -9.73 3.22
C ILE A 7 -19.67 -10.43 4.00
N ALA A 8 -20.89 -10.48 3.46
CA ALA A 8 -22.03 -11.15 4.12
C ALA A 8 -21.73 -12.63 4.40
N LYS A 9 -21.10 -13.34 3.46
CA LYS A 9 -20.76 -14.76 3.61
C LYS A 9 -19.73 -15.02 4.72
N TYR A 10 -18.71 -14.19 4.83
CA TYR A 10 -17.57 -14.44 5.74
C TYR A 10 -17.56 -13.57 7.00
N GLU A 11 -18.52 -12.67 7.17
CA GLU A 11 -18.69 -11.84 8.35
C GLU A 11 -18.68 -12.62 9.67
N PRO A 12 -19.39 -13.76 9.83
CA PRO A 12 -19.34 -14.54 11.06
C PRO A 12 -17.91 -15.01 11.40
N LEU A 13 -17.14 -15.41 10.37
CA LEU A 13 -15.75 -15.85 10.53
C LEU A 13 -14.83 -14.68 10.91
N VAL A 14 -15.04 -13.50 10.31
CA VAL A 14 -14.32 -12.26 10.67
C VAL A 14 -14.57 -11.91 12.13
N LYS A 15 -15.85 -11.83 12.54
CA LYS A 15 -16.25 -11.51 13.92
C LYS A 15 -15.72 -12.53 14.93
N ALA A 16 -15.84 -13.83 14.63
CA ALA A 16 -15.29 -14.88 15.49
C ALA A 16 -13.77 -14.79 15.62
N THR A 17 -13.06 -14.50 14.52
CA THR A 17 -11.61 -14.36 14.51
C THR A 17 -11.16 -13.12 15.30
N ALA A 18 -11.82 -11.98 15.11
CA ALA A 18 -11.55 -10.76 15.87
C ALA A 18 -11.76 -10.98 17.38
N LYS A 19 -12.87 -11.61 17.77
CA LYS A 19 -13.18 -11.93 19.17
C LYS A 19 -12.10 -12.78 19.84
N ARG A 20 -11.45 -13.70 19.11
CA ARG A 20 -10.34 -14.51 19.63
C ARG A 20 -9.11 -13.69 20.02
N TYR A 21 -8.87 -12.55 19.38
CA TYR A 21 -7.67 -11.73 19.58
C TYR A 21 -7.93 -10.43 20.37
N ALA A 22 -9.19 -10.01 20.48
CA ALA A 22 -9.64 -8.87 21.26
C ALA A 22 -9.29 -8.98 22.76
N GLY A 23 -9.33 -7.84 23.46
CA GLY A 23 -9.21 -7.80 24.92
C GLY A 23 -7.80 -8.06 25.46
N ARG A 24 -6.77 -8.09 24.61
CA ARG A 24 -5.38 -8.11 25.08
C ARG A 24 -4.53 -6.97 24.50
N GLY A 25 -5.15 -5.80 24.33
CA GLY A 25 -4.52 -4.55 23.87
C GLY A 25 -4.80 -4.17 22.42
N ALA A 26 -5.78 -4.83 21.79
CA ALA A 26 -6.42 -4.40 20.56
C ALA A 26 -7.93 -4.51 20.77
N GLU A 27 -8.70 -3.54 20.28
CA GLU A 27 -10.14 -3.47 20.46
C GLU A 27 -10.85 -4.38 19.46
N TYR A 28 -12.04 -4.85 19.84
CA TYR A 28 -12.78 -5.79 19.01
C TYR A 28 -13.16 -5.17 17.66
N GLU A 29 -13.62 -3.92 17.66
CA GLU A 29 -14.08 -3.24 16.45
C GLU A 29 -12.92 -3.00 15.46
N ASP A 30 -11.76 -2.57 15.95
CA ASP A 30 -10.54 -2.45 15.13
C ASP A 30 -10.17 -3.79 14.48
N LEU A 31 -10.23 -4.88 15.25
CA LEU A 31 -9.90 -6.20 14.74
C LEU A 31 -10.94 -6.73 13.74
N VAL A 32 -12.20 -6.34 13.88
CA VAL A 32 -13.25 -6.64 12.89
C VAL A 32 -12.95 -5.90 11.58
N GLN A 33 -12.60 -4.62 11.64
CA GLN A 33 -12.22 -3.83 10.47
C GLN A 33 -11.00 -4.43 9.75
N GLU A 34 -9.94 -4.76 10.50
CA GLU A 34 -8.74 -5.42 9.97
C GLU A 34 -9.07 -6.80 9.37
N GLY A 35 -10.03 -7.52 9.95
CA GLY A 35 -10.52 -8.79 9.40
C GLY A 35 -11.26 -8.62 8.06
N TYR A 36 -12.04 -7.56 7.87
CA TYR A 36 -12.67 -7.26 6.58
C TYR A 36 -11.65 -6.82 5.52
N LEU A 37 -10.65 -6.02 5.88
CA LEU A 37 -9.54 -5.68 4.98
C LEU A 37 -8.78 -6.94 4.54
N ALA A 38 -8.46 -7.82 5.49
CA ALA A 38 -7.83 -9.10 5.19
C ALA A 38 -8.71 -9.99 4.29
N LEU A 39 -10.02 -9.99 4.49
CA LEU A 39 -10.96 -10.72 3.64
C LEU A 39 -10.90 -10.25 2.18
N LEU A 40 -10.87 -8.95 1.93
CA LEU A 40 -10.75 -8.39 0.57
C LEU A 40 -9.41 -8.78 -0.08
N ILE A 41 -8.30 -8.64 0.65
CA ILE A 41 -6.97 -9.03 0.19
C ILE A 41 -6.91 -10.53 -0.14
N LEU A 42 -7.46 -11.38 0.74
CA LEU A 42 -7.45 -12.83 0.55
C LEU A 42 -8.34 -13.25 -0.61
N ASN A 43 -9.46 -12.56 -0.83
CA ASN A 43 -10.29 -12.79 -2.00
C ASN A 43 -9.55 -12.47 -3.30
N GLU A 44 -8.78 -11.39 -3.37
CA GLU A 44 -7.98 -11.06 -4.56
C GLU A 44 -6.82 -12.04 -4.78
N LYS A 45 -6.14 -12.46 -3.70
CA LYS A 45 -4.99 -13.39 -3.76
C LYS A 45 -5.38 -14.84 -4.08
N CYS A 46 -6.62 -15.24 -3.86
CA CYS A 46 -7.08 -16.60 -4.09
C CYS A 46 -7.37 -16.80 -5.59
N THR A 47 -6.47 -17.52 -6.28
CA THR A 47 -6.55 -17.78 -7.73
C THR A 47 -7.68 -18.74 -8.09
N ASP A 48 -7.92 -19.77 -7.26
CA ASP A 48 -8.98 -20.74 -7.44
C ASP A 48 -10.13 -20.50 -6.44
N LYS A 49 -11.28 -20.09 -6.96
CA LYS A 49 -12.44 -19.70 -6.15
C LYS A 49 -13.16 -20.89 -5.52
N GLU A 50 -12.96 -22.11 -6.01
CA GLU A 50 -13.52 -23.31 -5.39
C GLU A 50 -12.96 -23.53 -3.98
N TRP A 51 -11.68 -23.18 -3.78
CA TRP A 51 -10.98 -23.31 -2.50
C TRP A 51 -11.06 -22.06 -1.62
N LEU A 52 -11.80 -21.04 -2.02
CA LEU A 52 -11.81 -19.72 -1.38
C LEU A 52 -12.16 -19.80 0.12
N THR A 53 -13.17 -20.60 0.49
CA THR A 53 -13.59 -20.78 1.89
C THR A 53 -12.44 -21.33 2.73
N ALA A 54 -11.79 -22.40 2.28
CA ALA A 54 -10.68 -23.04 2.98
C ALA A 54 -9.46 -22.11 3.04
N PHE A 55 -9.20 -21.37 1.95
CA PHE A 55 -8.11 -20.42 1.84
C PHE A 55 -8.26 -19.26 2.84
N ILE A 56 -9.45 -18.66 2.93
CA ILE A 56 -9.77 -17.59 3.88
C ILE A 56 -9.69 -18.13 5.31
N ALA A 57 -10.37 -19.24 5.62
CA ALA A 57 -10.41 -19.82 6.96
C ALA A 57 -9.00 -20.12 7.52
N ARG A 58 -8.09 -20.58 6.65
CA ARG A 58 -6.70 -20.87 7.02
C ARG A 58 -5.86 -19.62 7.27
N ARG A 59 -6.08 -18.52 6.53
CA ARG A 59 -5.18 -17.36 6.51
C ARG A 59 -5.67 -16.17 7.31
N LEU A 60 -6.98 -15.96 7.38
CA LEU A 60 -7.60 -14.81 8.07
C LEU A 60 -7.11 -14.67 9.53
N PRO A 61 -7.00 -15.74 10.35
CA PRO A 61 -6.50 -15.62 11.71
C PRO A 61 -5.07 -15.09 11.81
N GLY A 62 -4.23 -15.35 10.80
CA GLY A 62 -2.87 -14.83 10.74
C GLY A 62 -2.85 -13.31 10.55
N TYR A 63 -3.65 -12.80 9.60
CA TYR A 63 -3.77 -11.35 9.37
C TYR A 63 -4.30 -10.62 10.60
N VAL A 64 -5.40 -11.11 11.21
CA VAL A 64 -6.00 -10.50 12.39
C VAL A 64 -5.04 -10.56 13.60
N ARG A 65 -4.24 -11.63 13.73
CA ARG A 65 -3.20 -11.72 14.77
C ARG A 65 -2.11 -10.66 14.57
N THR A 66 -1.62 -10.49 13.35
CA THR A 66 -0.60 -9.48 13.02
C THR A 66 -1.13 -8.07 13.29
N ALA A 67 -2.38 -7.80 12.90
CA ALA A 67 -3.05 -6.54 13.22
C ALA A 67 -3.16 -6.31 14.74
N ALA A 68 -3.57 -7.34 15.50
CA ALA A 68 -3.63 -7.27 16.96
C ALA A 68 -2.26 -6.97 17.59
N GLN A 69 -1.17 -7.54 17.06
CA GLN A 69 0.18 -7.26 17.54
C GLN A 69 0.60 -5.81 17.24
N ARG A 70 0.30 -5.31 16.04
CA ARG A 70 0.54 -3.91 15.63
C ARG A 70 -0.22 -2.93 16.52
N LEU A 71 -1.53 -3.13 16.70
CA LEU A 71 -2.40 -2.26 17.51
C LEU A 71 -1.99 -2.25 18.98
N ARG A 72 -1.56 -3.39 19.54
CA ARG A 72 -0.97 -3.44 20.89
C ARG A 72 0.30 -2.60 21.01
N GLY A 73 1.16 -2.65 19.99
CA GLY A 73 2.37 -1.83 19.93
C GLY A 73 2.02 -0.34 19.89
N LEU A 74 1.06 0.04 19.05
CA LEU A 74 0.57 1.41 18.92
C LEU A 74 -0.01 1.93 20.24
N ARG A 75 -0.90 1.16 20.88
CA ARG A 75 -1.53 1.56 22.15
C ARG A 75 -0.54 1.71 23.31
N ARG A 76 0.56 0.95 23.29
CA ARG A 76 1.65 1.16 24.25
C ARG A 76 2.36 2.50 24.05
N VAL A 77 2.41 3.00 22.82
CA VAL A 77 2.99 4.30 22.47
C VAL A 77 1.98 5.44 22.67
N THR A 78 0.69 5.20 22.44
CA THR A 78 -0.38 6.22 22.48
C THR A 78 -1.15 6.32 23.79
N ASN A 79 -0.72 5.64 24.86
CA ASN A 79 -1.25 5.88 26.20
C ASN A 79 -0.77 7.26 26.71
N PHE A 80 -1.33 8.34 26.15
CA PHE A 80 -1.52 9.70 26.68
C PHE A 80 -1.97 10.59 25.51
N ALA A 81 -3.26 10.68 25.26
CA ALA A 81 -3.86 11.86 24.62
C ALA A 81 -5.37 11.84 24.84
N ASP A 82 -5.87 12.89 25.49
CA ASP A 82 -7.28 13.24 25.54
C ASP A 82 -7.88 13.23 24.13
N PHE A 83 -9.06 12.65 24.00
CA PHE A 83 -9.81 12.52 22.75
C PHE A 83 -10.08 13.89 22.08
N ASP A 84 -10.05 14.99 22.86
CA ASP A 84 -10.17 16.36 22.36
C ASP A 84 -8.97 16.85 21.54
N THR A 85 -7.83 16.15 21.56
CA THR A 85 -6.64 16.53 20.77
C THR A 85 -6.54 15.73 19.45
N ALA A 86 -7.34 14.67 19.29
CA ALA A 86 -7.22 13.74 18.17
C ALA A 86 -7.85 14.25 16.85
N ALA A 87 -8.60 15.35 16.90
CA ALA A 87 -9.21 15.94 15.70
C ALA A 87 -8.17 16.54 14.72
N ASP A 88 -6.98 16.91 15.21
CA ASP A 88 -6.04 17.69 14.40
C ASP A 88 -4.92 16.88 13.73
N CYS A 89 -4.77 15.57 13.98
CA CYS A 89 -3.65 14.80 13.40
C CYS A 89 -3.96 13.30 13.21
N VAL A 90 -5.06 12.95 12.52
CA VAL A 90 -5.11 11.64 11.83
C VAL A 90 -4.54 11.84 10.42
N ILE A 91 -3.24 12.15 10.34
CA ILE A 91 -2.53 12.02 9.08
C ILE A 91 -2.03 10.58 9.05
N ASP A 92 -2.70 9.72 8.27
CA ASP A 92 -2.20 8.40 7.95
C ASP A 92 -0.75 8.56 7.41
N PRO A 93 0.27 7.89 7.97
CA PRO A 93 1.60 7.88 7.37
C PRO A 93 1.56 7.54 5.87
N SER A 94 0.58 6.73 5.44
CA SER A 94 0.32 6.43 4.04
C SER A 94 -0.24 7.62 3.23
N GLU A 95 -0.95 8.57 3.84
CA GLU A 95 -1.36 9.83 3.20
C GLU A 95 -0.17 10.76 2.94
N ILE A 96 0.79 10.85 3.87
CA ILE A 96 2.01 11.65 3.69
C ILE A 96 2.83 11.08 2.54
N GLU A 97 3.08 9.78 2.55
CA GLU A 97 3.81 9.09 1.48
C GLU A 97 3.09 9.20 0.13
N ARG A 98 1.76 9.07 0.10
CA ARG A 98 0.95 9.27 -1.12
C ARG A 98 1.03 10.71 -1.62
N ARG A 99 0.92 11.70 -0.74
CA ARG A 99 1.02 13.12 -1.10
C ARG A 99 2.40 13.43 -1.68
N GLN A 100 3.46 12.94 -1.05
CA GLN A 100 4.82 13.07 -1.56
C GLN A 100 4.99 12.39 -2.93
N LEU A 101 4.43 11.20 -3.11
CA LEU A 101 4.45 10.51 -4.40
C LEU A 101 3.70 11.30 -5.49
N PHE A 102 2.52 11.83 -5.16
CA PHE A 102 1.75 12.69 -6.07
C PHE A 102 2.53 13.96 -6.44
N GLU A 103 3.15 14.62 -5.48
CA GLU A 103 3.98 15.81 -5.71
C GLU A 103 5.17 15.49 -6.62
N ILE A 104 5.88 14.39 -6.37
CA ILE A 104 6.98 13.93 -7.23
C ILE A 104 6.47 13.67 -8.65
N LEU A 105 5.38 12.92 -8.81
CA LEU A 105 4.83 12.61 -10.13
C LEU A 105 4.37 13.86 -10.90
N GLU A 106 3.77 14.83 -10.23
CA GLU A 106 3.39 16.12 -10.83
C GLU A 106 4.61 16.92 -11.28
N ILE A 107 5.67 16.98 -10.46
CA ILE A 107 6.93 17.62 -10.83
C ILE A 107 7.52 16.96 -12.08
N LEU A 108 7.59 15.63 -12.10
CA LEU A 108 8.07 14.88 -13.27
C LEU A 108 7.24 15.19 -14.51
N ARG A 109 5.92 15.19 -14.39
CA ARG A 109 4.99 15.46 -15.50
C ARG A 109 5.17 16.87 -16.09
N ARG A 110 5.46 17.87 -15.25
CA ARG A 110 5.70 19.26 -15.70
C ARG A 110 7.08 19.46 -16.32
N LYS A 111 8.11 18.73 -15.86
CA LYS A 111 9.51 18.93 -16.27
C LYS A 111 9.95 18.03 -17.42
N LEU A 112 9.29 16.90 -17.63
CA LEU A 112 9.67 15.90 -18.63
C LEU A 112 8.69 15.89 -19.81
N ARG A 113 9.18 15.51 -20.98
CA ARG A 113 8.31 15.18 -22.12
C ARG A 113 7.54 13.88 -21.85
N PRO A 114 6.39 13.63 -22.52
CA PRO A 114 5.59 12.43 -22.27
C PRO A 114 6.37 11.10 -22.30
N GLY A 115 7.23 10.90 -23.30
CA GLY A 115 8.08 9.70 -23.39
C GLY A 115 9.19 9.63 -22.34
N GLU A 116 9.65 10.78 -21.82
CA GLU A 116 10.63 10.84 -20.74
C GLU A 116 9.98 10.56 -19.39
N PHE A 117 8.77 11.10 -19.17
CA PHE A 117 7.96 10.83 -17.98
C PHE A 117 7.63 9.34 -17.85
N ILE A 118 7.20 8.72 -18.94
CA ILE A 118 6.88 7.28 -18.98
C ILE A 118 8.12 6.43 -18.59
N LEU A 119 9.29 6.74 -19.15
CA LEU A 119 10.53 6.04 -18.84
C LEU A 119 10.96 6.24 -17.37
N ALA A 120 10.82 7.47 -16.85
CA ALA A 120 11.15 7.80 -15.46
C ALA A 120 10.22 7.12 -14.46
N ARG A 121 8.90 7.09 -14.75
CA ARG A 121 7.91 6.40 -13.93
C ARG A 121 8.19 4.90 -13.86
N ASP A 122 8.40 4.26 -14.99
CA ASP A 122 8.69 2.82 -15.00
C ASP A 122 10.00 2.49 -14.27
N ALA A 123 11.01 3.38 -14.34
CA ALA A 123 12.22 3.22 -13.53
C ALA A 123 11.94 3.37 -12.02
N MET A 124 11.03 4.27 -11.61
CA MET A 124 10.58 4.39 -10.21
C MET A 124 9.82 3.15 -9.75
N ASP A 125 9.09 2.49 -10.65
CA ASP A 125 8.41 1.21 -10.40
C ASP A 125 9.38 0.02 -10.30
N GLY A 126 10.69 0.26 -10.38
CA GLY A 126 11.76 -0.74 -10.18
C GLY A 126 12.22 -1.48 -11.44
N TRP A 127 11.81 -1.04 -12.63
CA TRP A 127 12.22 -1.66 -13.88
C TRP A 127 13.70 -1.42 -14.16
N THR A 128 14.43 -2.47 -14.57
CA THR A 128 15.85 -2.34 -14.93
C THR A 128 16.02 -1.75 -16.33
N GLN A 129 17.23 -1.28 -16.67
CA GLN A 129 17.50 -0.76 -18.02
C GLN A 129 17.32 -1.80 -19.13
N SER A 130 17.55 -3.09 -18.83
CA SER A 130 17.26 -4.20 -19.75
C SER A 130 15.75 -4.40 -19.93
N ASP A 131 14.96 -4.33 -18.85
CA ASP A 131 13.51 -4.47 -18.95
C ASP A 131 12.89 -3.34 -19.77
N LEU A 132 13.39 -2.11 -19.57
CA LEU A 132 12.97 -0.94 -20.35
C LEU A 132 13.39 -1.04 -21.82
N ALA A 133 14.58 -1.57 -22.11
CA ALA A 133 15.05 -1.78 -23.48
C ALA A 133 14.12 -2.73 -24.24
N SER A 134 13.78 -3.87 -23.62
CA SER A 134 12.82 -4.83 -24.16
C SER A 134 11.40 -4.25 -24.27
N LYS A 135 10.94 -3.50 -23.27
CA LYS A 135 9.58 -2.93 -23.23
C LYS A 135 9.34 -1.85 -24.29
N TYR A 136 10.36 -1.03 -24.57
CA TYR A 136 10.25 0.10 -25.49
C TYR A 136 10.87 -0.15 -26.86
N ASP A 137 11.32 -1.38 -27.14
CA ASP A 137 11.98 -1.79 -28.37
C ASP A 137 13.12 -0.85 -28.79
N ILE A 138 13.99 -0.52 -27.81
CA ILE A 138 15.17 0.31 -28.01
C ILE A 138 16.38 -0.35 -27.36
N SER A 139 17.58 0.01 -27.79
CA SER A 139 18.79 -0.54 -27.17
C SER A 139 18.94 -0.11 -25.71
N GLN A 140 19.54 -0.95 -24.88
CA GLN A 140 19.87 -0.61 -23.49
C GLN A 140 20.75 0.65 -23.40
N GLN A 141 21.64 0.85 -24.38
CA GLN A 141 22.45 2.07 -24.49
C GLN A 141 21.58 3.32 -24.74
N ALA A 142 20.52 3.20 -25.56
CA ALA A 142 19.57 4.28 -25.79
C ALA A 142 18.75 4.59 -24.52
N VAL A 143 18.34 3.57 -23.75
CA VAL A 143 17.70 3.75 -22.43
C VAL A 143 18.64 4.52 -21.49
N SER A 144 19.90 4.07 -21.37
CA SER A 144 20.91 4.70 -20.52
C SER A 144 21.14 6.17 -20.89
N ALA A 145 21.29 6.48 -22.19
CA ALA A 145 21.46 7.85 -22.66
C ALA A 145 20.23 8.74 -22.36
N ARG A 146 19.01 8.20 -22.52
CA ARG A 146 17.77 8.91 -22.17
C ARG A 146 17.65 9.14 -20.67
N MET A 147 17.94 8.12 -19.85
CA MET A 147 17.96 8.25 -18.38
C MET A 147 18.98 9.28 -17.90
N LYS A 148 20.14 9.37 -18.54
CA LYS A 148 21.14 10.41 -18.25
C LYS A 148 20.59 11.82 -18.51
N LYS A 149 19.89 12.02 -19.63
CA LYS A 149 19.24 13.31 -19.97
C LYS A 149 18.10 13.64 -19.01
N ILE A 150 17.29 12.65 -18.64
CA ILE A 150 16.22 12.79 -17.65
C ILE A 150 16.81 13.22 -16.30
N ARG A 151 17.84 12.52 -15.82
CA ARG A 151 18.52 12.87 -14.56
C ARG A 151 19.00 14.33 -14.56
N ALA A 152 19.68 14.77 -15.62
CA ALA A 152 20.17 16.15 -15.73
C ALA A 152 19.04 17.21 -15.68
N LYS A 153 17.83 16.88 -16.15
CA LYS A 153 16.66 17.77 -16.05
C LYS A 153 16.06 17.83 -14.65
N LEU A 154 16.17 16.75 -13.89
CA LEU A 154 15.56 16.59 -12.57
C LEU A 154 16.51 17.00 -11.43
N GLU A 155 17.82 16.91 -11.66
CA GLU A 155 18.88 17.29 -10.72
C GLU A 155 18.68 18.68 -10.09
N PRO A 156 18.44 19.77 -10.86
CA PRO A 156 18.23 21.09 -10.27
C PRO A 156 16.92 21.23 -9.50
N VAL A 157 15.99 20.28 -9.63
CA VAL A 157 14.67 20.32 -8.97
C VAL A 157 14.70 19.57 -7.64
N PHE A 158 15.45 18.47 -7.55
CA PHE A 158 15.46 17.60 -6.37
C PHE A 158 16.75 17.68 -5.55
N LEU A 159 17.88 18.10 -6.13
CA LEU A 159 19.18 18.13 -5.43
C LEU A 159 19.72 19.54 -5.15
N ASN A 160 19.26 20.57 -5.86
CA ASN A 160 19.53 21.96 -5.47
C ASN A 160 18.49 22.42 -4.44
N LYS A 161 18.71 22.06 -3.18
CA LYS A 161 18.10 22.76 -2.04
C LYS A 161 18.90 24.05 -1.80
N ASN A 162 18.32 25.19 -2.20
CA ASN A 162 18.54 26.45 -1.47
C ASN A 162 17.40 26.60 -0.47
#